data_AF-A0A1I1C513-F1
#
_entry.id   AF-A0A1I1C513-F1
#
_cell.length_a   1.000
_cell.length_b   1.000
_cell.length_c   1.000
_cell.angle_alpha   90.00
_cell.angle_beta   90.00
_cell.angle_gamma   90.00
#
_symmetry.space_group_name_H-M   'P 1'
#
loop_
_entity.id
_entity.type
_entity.pdbx_description
1 polymer ?
#
loop_
_entity_poly.entity_id
_entity_poly.type
_entity_poly.pdbx_seq_one_letter_code
_entity_poly.pdbx_strand_id
1 'polypeptide(L)'
;MQQVDGEPAGERSQCVLTEPDWLAREHAHAERMRRWTVPHQQRRSRGEKHPVLDFLFTYYSHRPAHLERWHPGAGVILRGPAARRFLDRPGYRETGGGVVLDDAEFGDARIRTARFVLALLESTAARAPRLNCFGLHEWAMVYRQKAEKVRHSQLSLRLGESGTDAVVESLDIRCGHYDAFRFFTPPARPLNSLQPTREEQVDLEQPGCLHANMDLFKWAYKLSPFIPSELLGDCFALAVEIRELDMRASPYDLSGFGYTALPIETAHGRAEYARAQAEFARRAAPLRSRLIAHCHEILSGVRTFTDNSHN
;
A
#
# COMPACT_ATOMS: atom_id res chain seq x y z
N MET A 1 -13.69 -6.30 53.98
CA MET A 1 -14.52 -6.51 52.77
C MET A 1 -14.81 -5.14 52.19
N GLN A 2 -13.86 -4.59 51.44
CA GLN A 2 -14.00 -3.29 50.78
C GLN A 2 -14.32 -3.55 49.32
N GLN A 3 -15.45 -3.00 48.88
CA GLN A 3 -15.89 -2.97 47.49
C GLN A 3 -14.83 -2.24 46.67
N VAL A 4 -14.39 -2.89 45.59
CA VAL A 4 -13.58 -2.29 44.54
C VAL A 4 -14.57 -1.71 43.55
N ASP A 5 -14.69 -0.38 43.55
CA ASP A 5 -15.45 0.35 42.54
C ASP A 5 -14.78 0.16 41.18
N GLY A 6 -15.55 -0.36 40.22
CA GLY A 6 -15.11 -0.57 38.85
C GLY A 6 -14.90 0.76 38.13
N GLU A 7 -13.71 0.94 37.58
CA GLU A 7 -13.41 2.02 36.64
C GLU A 7 -14.32 1.92 35.40
N PRO A 8 -14.86 3.04 34.89
CA PRO A 8 -15.65 3.02 33.67
C PRO A 8 -14.77 2.66 32.48
N ALA A 9 -15.22 1.68 31.68
CA ALA A 9 -14.63 1.33 30.40
C ALA A 9 -14.50 2.61 29.54
N GLY A 10 -13.27 2.95 29.15
CA GLY A 10 -12.97 4.19 28.45
C GLY A 10 -13.84 4.38 27.21
N GLU A 11 -14.75 5.34 27.24
CA GLU A 11 -15.52 5.77 26.09
C GLU A 11 -14.54 6.23 25.01
N ARG A 12 -14.51 5.50 23.89
CA ARG A 12 -13.81 5.94 22.69
C ARG A 12 -14.29 7.33 22.33
N SER A 13 -13.38 8.27 22.12
CA SER A 13 -13.73 9.59 21.58
C SER A 13 -14.32 9.42 20.19
N GLN A 14 -15.65 9.33 20.10
CA GLN A 14 -16.35 9.17 18.83
C GLN A 14 -16.35 10.51 18.09
N CYS A 15 -15.84 10.50 16.85
CA CYS A 15 -15.91 11.66 15.98
C CYS A 15 -17.28 11.69 15.29
N VAL A 16 -17.99 12.81 15.36
CA VAL A 16 -19.30 12.96 14.74
C VAL A 16 -19.17 13.84 13.49
N LEU A 17 -19.62 13.34 12.34
CA LEU A 17 -19.71 14.12 11.10
C LEU A 17 -21.16 14.45 10.79
N THR A 18 -21.42 15.73 10.55
CA THR A 18 -22.73 16.19 10.07
C THR A 18 -22.96 15.73 8.63
N GLU A 19 -24.22 15.69 8.19
CA GLU A 19 -24.55 15.30 6.81
C GLU A 19 -23.81 16.12 5.75
N PRO A 20 -23.77 17.46 5.83
CA PRO A 20 -22.96 18.26 4.91
C PRO A 20 -21.47 17.90 4.93
N ASP A 21 -20.89 17.66 6.11
CA ASP A 21 -19.45 17.41 6.24
C ASP A 21 -19.03 16.10 5.58
N TRP A 22 -19.73 15.00 5.87
CA TRP A 22 -19.33 13.71 5.31
C TRP A 22 -19.69 13.60 3.83
N LEU A 23 -20.74 14.26 3.34
CA LEU A 23 -21.04 14.37 1.91
C LEU A 23 -19.93 15.11 1.17
N ALA A 24 -19.44 16.23 1.73
CA ALA A 24 -18.33 16.98 1.15
C ALA A 24 -17.05 16.14 1.08
N ARG A 25 -16.73 15.38 2.14
CA ARG A 25 -15.58 14.47 2.17
C ARG A 25 -15.69 13.33 1.16
N GLU A 26 -16.86 12.69 1.07
CA GLU A 26 -17.09 11.63 0.09
C GLU A 26 -16.92 12.15 -1.34
N HIS A 27 -17.52 13.29 -1.66
CA HIS A 27 -17.40 13.90 -2.98
C HIS A 27 -15.94 14.24 -3.31
N ALA A 28 -15.23 14.88 -2.37
CA ALA A 28 -13.83 15.23 -2.53
C ALA A 28 -12.94 13.99 -2.74
N HIS A 29 -13.19 12.90 -2.01
CA HIS A 29 -12.47 11.63 -2.16
C HIS A 29 -12.72 11.00 -3.54
N ALA A 30 -13.98 10.90 -3.96
CA ALA A 30 -14.32 10.36 -5.27
C ALA A 30 -13.64 11.15 -6.40
N GLU A 31 -13.75 12.48 -6.39
CA GLU A 31 -13.10 13.35 -7.37
C GLU A 31 -11.59 13.22 -7.38
N ARG A 32 -10.96 13.09 -6.20
CA ARG A 32 -9.53 12.84 -6.08
C ARG A 32 -9.13 11.52 -6.75
N MET A 33 -9.86 10.43 -6.49
CA MET A 33 -9.53 9.11 -7.03
C MET A 33 -9.81 8.99 -8.54
N ARG A 34 -10.85 9.68 -9.03
CA ARG A 34 -11.20 9.73 -10.47
C ARG A 34 -10.08 10.20 -11.37
N ARG A 35 -9.12 10.98 -10.85
CA ARG A 35 -7.90 11.37 -11.58
C ARG A 35 -7.10 10.17 -12.10
N TRP A 36 -7.18 9.01 -11.43
CA TRP A 36 -6.50 7.79 -11.86
C TRP A 36 -7.45 6.70 -12.35
N THR A 37 -8.64 6.57 -11.73
CA THR A 37 -9.57 5.50 -12.10
C THR A 37 -10.25 5.74 -13.44
N VAL A 38 -10.62 6.98 -13.77
CA VAL A 38 -11.28 7.31 -15.06
C VAL A 38 -10.33 7.06 -16.24
N PRO A 39 -9.09 7.58 -16.27
CA PRO A 39 -8.15 7.26 -17.36
C PRO A 39 -7.86 5.76 -17.46
N HIS A 40 -7.77 5.03 -16.34
CA HIS A 40 -7.58 3.58 -16.36
C HIS A 40 -8.77 2.86 -17.02
N GLN A 41 -10.00 3.21 -16.66
CA GLN A 41 -11.21 2.63 -17.26
C GLN A 41 -11.30 2.95 -18.76
N GLN A 42 -10.97 4.17 -19.16
CA GLN A 42 -10.94 4.59 -20.56
C GLN A 42 -9.92 3.81 -21.39
N ARG A 43 -8.71 3.59 -20.87
CA ARG A 43 -7.72 2.73 -21.54
C ARG A 43 -8.22 1.30 -21.65
N ARG A 44 -8.77 0.76 -20.56
CA ARG A 44 -9.33 -0.59 -20.51
C ARG A 44 -10.45 -0.81 -21.52
N SER A 45 -11.35 0.16 -21.73
CA SER A 45 -12.43 0.03 -22.71
C SER A 45 -11.94 0.01 -24.17
N ARG A 46 -10.76 0.59 -24.43
CA ARG A 46 -10.08 0.54 -25.74
C ARG A 46 -9.08 -0.61 -25.88
N GLY A 47 -8.91 -1.44 -24.85
CA GLY A 47 -7.89 -2.50 -24.83
C GLY A 47 -6.45 -1.98 -24.74
N GLU A 48 -6.25 -0.71 -24.41
CA GLU A 48 -4.94 -0.09 -24.25
C GLU A 48 -4.31 -0.48 -22.91
N LYS A 49 -3.01 -0.78 -22.93
CA LYS A 49 -2.23 -1.10 -21.74
C LYS A 49 -1.30 0.06 -21.39
N HIS A 50 -1.14 0.31 -20.10
CA HIS A 50 -0.20 1.29 -19.57
C HIS A 50 0.70 0.63 -18.52
N PRO A 51 2.00 0.39 -18.81
CA PRO A 51 2.88 -0.47 -18.00
C PRO A 51 3.14 0.05 -16.59
N VAL A 52 3.07 1.38 -16.39
CA VAL A 52 3.24 2.02 -15.08
C VAL A 52 1.93 2.02 -14.29
N LEU A 53 0.89 2.71 -14.79
CA LEU A 53 -0.36 2.93 -14.06
C LEU A 53 -1.24 1.69 -13.89
N ASP A 54 -1.29 0.79 -14.88
CA ASP A 54 -2.18 -0.37 -14.79
C ASP A 54 -1.68 -1.40 -13.76
N PHE A 55 -0.38 -1.37 -13.42
CA PHE A 55 0.17 -2.15 -12.31
C PHE A 55 -0.62 -1.92 -11.01
N LEU A 56 -1.01 -0.68 -10.71
CA LEU A 56 -1.69 -0.32 -9.46
C LEU A 56 -3.09 -0.94 -9.31
N PHE A 57 -3.69 -1.43 -10.39
CA PHE A 57 -5.00 -2.07 -10.40
C PHE A 57 -4.95 -3.56 -10.72
N THR A 58 -3.86 -4.02 -11.35
CA THR A 58 -3.67 -5.43 -11.71
C THR A 58 -2.90 -6.19 -10.64
N TYR A 59 -1.86 -5.58 -10.08
CA TYR A 59 -1.07 -6.17 -9.00
C TYR A 59 -1.79 -6.03 -7.65
N TYR A 60 -2.17 -4.81 -7.29
CA TYR A 60 -3.06 -4.58 -6.16
C TYR A 60 -4.48 -4.86 -6.64
N SER A 61 -5.04 -6.01 -6.27
CA SER A 61 -6.38 -6.45 -6.67
C SER A 61 -7.53 -5.63 -6.04
N HIS A 62 -7.33 -4.32 -5.90
CA HIS A 62 -8.31 -3.37 -5.41
C HIS A 62 -9.02 -2.70 -6.59
N ARG A 63 -10.35 -2.90 -6.67
CA ARG A 63 -11.14 -2.45 -7.82
C ARG A 63 -11.21 -0.92 -7.87
N PRO A 64 -11.14 -0.28 -9.05
CA PRO A 64 -11.29 1.17 -9.19
C PRO A 64 -12.55 1.74 -8.51
N ALA A 65 -13.70 1.05 -8.66
CA ALA A 65 -14.95 1.46 -8.03
C ALA A 65 -14.93 1.36 -6.49
N HIS A 66 -14.08 0.50 -5.92
CA HIS A 66 -13.88 0.44 -4.46
C HIS A 66 -12.93 1.54 -4.00
N LEU A 67 -11.94 1.90 -4.82
CA LEU A 67 -11.04 3.01 -4.54
C LEU A 67 -11.79 4.34 -4.46
N GLU A 68 -12.77 4.57 -5.35
CA GLU A 68 -13.64 5.74 -5.34
C GLU A 68 -14.65 5.75 -4.19
N ARG A 69 -14.90 4.61 -3.54
CA ARG A 69 -15.89 4.50 -2.46
C ARG A 69 -15.32 5.09 -1.18
N TRP A 70 -16.00 6.08 -0.63
CA TRP A 70 -15.64 6.68 0.64
C TRP A 70 -16.14 5.87 1.84
N HIS A 71 -15.27 5.78 2.84
CA HIS A 71 -15.49 5.20 4.15
C HIS A 71 -14.93 6.16 5.22
N PRO A 72 -15.68 6.42 6.30
CA PRO A 72 -15.24 7.35 7.34
C PRO A 72 -14.09 6.80 8.20
N GLY A 73 -13.89 5.48 8.21
CA GLY A 73 -12.99 4.80 9.15
C GLY A 73 -13.65 4.50 10.50
N ALA A 74 -12.94 3.78 11.35
CA ALA A 74 -13.40 3.38 12.68
C ALA A 74 -13.67 4.60 13.58
N GLY A 75 -14.62 4.48 14.52
CA GLY A 75 -14.88 5.51 15.53
C GLY A 75 -15.59 6.76 15.05
N VAL A 76 -16.16 6.76 13.83
CA VAL A 76 -16.89 7.90 13.26
C VAL A 76 -18.39 7.62 13.18
N ILE A 77 -19.20 8.60 13.57
CA ILE A 77 -20.66 8.61 13.45
C ILE A 77 -21.10 9.53 12.32
N LEU A 78 -21.85 8.98 11.36
CA LEU A 78 -22.45 9.73 10.26
C LEU A 78 -23.88 10.13 10.63
N ARG A 79 -24.13 11.45 10.71
CA ARG A 79 -25.48 11.99 10.95
C ARG A 79 -26.24 12.23 9.65
N GLY A 80 -27.56 12.32 9.79
CA GLY A 80 -28.50 12.71 8.74
C GLY A 80 -29.11 11.52 7.99
N PRO A 81 -30.28 11.74 7.36
CA PRO A 81 -31.03 10.69 6.67
C PRO A 81 -30.23 10.01 5.56
N ALA A 82 -29.34 10.72 4.86
CA ALA A 82 -28.56 10.16 3.76
C ALA A 82 -27.53 9.11 4.23
N ALA A 83 -27.16 9.10 5.51
CA ALA A 83 -26.25 8.11 6.07
C ALA A 83 -26.83 6.69 6.05
N ARG A 84 -28.16 6.53 5.98
CA ARG A 84 -28.82 5.21 5.94
C ARG A 84 -28.43 4.36 4.74
N ARG A 85 -27.97 4.95 3.63
CA ARG A 85 -27.45 4.20 2.46
C ARG A 85 -26.18 3.41 2.74
N PHE A 86 -25.49 3.70 3.86
CA PHE A 86 -24.35 2.89 4.28
C PHE A 86 -24.81 1.54 4.85
N LEU A 87 -26.05 1.42 5.33
CA LEU A 87 -26.63 0.16 5.83
C LEU A 87 -26.83 -0.88 4.72
N ASP A 88 -26.87 -0.46 3.45
CA ASP A 88 -26.86 -1.37 2.29
C ASP A 88 -25.49 -2.06 2.08
N ARG A 89 -24.48 -1.66 2.87
CA ARG A 89 -23.11 -2.17 2.80
C ARG A 89 -22.83 -3.01 4.06
N PRO A 90 -22.16 -4.16 3.94
CA PRO A 90 -21.69 -4.90 5.10
C PRO A 90 -20.81 -4.04 6.00
N GLY A 91 -20.93 -4.20 7.31
CA GLY A 91 -20.07 -3.55 8.30
C GLY A 91 -20.58 -2.21 8.79
N TYR A 92 -21.86 -1.87 8.56
CA TYR A 92 -22.47 -0.65 9.06
C TYR A 92 -23.74 -0.96 9.85
N ARG A 93 -23.97 -0.20 10.93
CA ARG A 93 -25.19 -0.28 11.74
C ARG A 93 -25.69 1.10 12.13
N GLU A 94 -27.00 1.21 12.35
CA GLU A 94 -27.63 2.42 12.88
C GLU A 94 -27.57 2.43 14.41
N THR A 95 -27.35 3.61 14.98
CA THR A 95 -27.37 3.90 16.42
C THR A 95 -28.24 5.12 16.68
N GLY A 96 -28.56 5.40 17.95
CA GLY A 96 -29.26 6.65 18.30
C GLY A 96 -28.54 7.93 17.86
N GLY A 97 -27.22 7.87 17.62
CA GLY A 97 -26.41 9.00 17.18
C GLY A 97 -26.24 9.15 15.67
N GLY A 98 -26.63 8.13 14.87
CA GLY A 98 -26.39 8.05 13.43
C GLY A 98 -25.85 6.68 12.99
N VAL A 99 -25.35 6.59 11.76
CA VAL A 99 -24.78 5.36 11.19
C VAL A 99 -23.29 5.28 11.50
N VAL A 100 -22.83 4.11 11.96
CA VAL A 100 -21.44 3.84 12.35
C VAL A 100 -20.95 2.57 11.65
N LEU A 101 -19.62 2.40 11.58
CA LEU A 101 -19.04 1.08 11.32
C LEU A 101 -19.34 0.14 12.47
N ASP A 102 -19.73 -1.10 12.14
CA ASP A 102 -19.93 -2.15 13.12
C ASP A 102 -18.62 -2.86 13.43
N ASP A 103 -18.06 -2.57 14.59
CA ASP A 103 -16.84 -3.24 15.08
C ASP A 103 -17.08 -4.74 15.34
N ALA A 104 -18.31 -5.17 15.60
CA ALA A 104 -18.64 -6.59 15.82
C ALA A 104 -18.50 -7.41 14.52
N GLU A 105 -18.58 -6.77 13.35
CA GLU A 105 -18.26 -7.40 12.07
C GLU A 105 -16.74 -7.55 11.83
N PHE A 106 -15.90 -7.13 12.78
CA PHE A 106 -14.46 -7.35 12.74
C PHE A 106 -14.10 -8.78 13.18
N GLY A 107 -14.49 -9.77 12.38
CA GLY A 107 -14.23 -11.17 12.67
C GLY A 107 -12.74 -11.54 12.71
N ASP A 108 -12.43 -12.74 13.21
CA ASP A 108 -11.08 -13.23 13.49
C ASP A 108 -10.07 -13.06 12.35
N ALA A 109 -10.52 -13.21 11.10
CA ALA A 109 -9.66 -13.04 9.93
C ALA A 109 -9.13 -11.61 9.80
N ARG A 110 -9.95 -10.61 10.11
CA ARG A 110 -9.55 -9.21 10.08
C ARG A 110 -8.65 -8.86 11.27
N ILE A 111 -8.91 -9.45 12.45
CA ILE A 111 -8.02 -9.35 13.63
C ILE A 111 -6.63 -9.88 13.30
N ARG A 112 -6.52 -11.06 12.71
CA ARG A 112 -5.23 -11.61 12.27
C ARG A 112 -4.53 -10.68 11.28
N THR A 113 -5.29 -10.11 10.33
CA THR A 113 -4.74 -9.15 9.36
C THR A 113 -4.22 -7.89 10.04
N ALA A 114 -4.98 -7.28 10.94
CA ALA A 114 -4.57 -6.08 11.68
C ALA A 114 -3.33 -6.34 12.55
N ARG A 115 -3.26 -7.48 13.26
CA ARG A 115 -2.07 -7.87 14.03
C ARG A 115 -0.82 -8.02 13.15
N PHE A 116 -0.97 -8.71 12.01
CA PHE A 116 0.12 -8.88 11.07
C PHE A 116 0.59 -7.53 10.50
N VAL A 117 -0.34 -6.68 10.03
CA VAL A 117 -0.03 -5.36 9.49
C VAL A 117 0.64 -4.49 10.55
N LEU A 118 0.12 -4.49 11.79
CA LEU A 118 0.70 -3.74 12.89
C LEU A 118 2.17 -4.14 13.12
N ALA A 119 2.42 -5.44 13.32
CA ALA A 119 3.76 -5.96 13.56
C ALA A 119 4.72 -5.63 12.40
N LEU A 120 4.26 -5.78 11.15
CA LEU A 120 5.05 -5.45 9.96
C LEU A 120 5.40 -3.96 9.90
N LEU A 121 4.42 -3.08 10.10
CA LEU A 121 4.62 -1.65 9.98
C LEU A 121 5.46 -1.09 11.13
N GLU A 122 5.27 -1.54 12.36
CA GLU A 122 6.10 -1.15 13.51
C GLU A 122 7.54 -1.60 13.33
N SER A 123 7.74 -2.86 12.93
CA SER A 123 9.08 -3.42 12.67
C SER A 123 9.80 -2.66 11.55
N THR A 124 9.07 -2.33 10.47
CA THR A 124 9.60 -1.50 9.38
C THR A 124 9.95 -0.09 9.84
N ALA A 125 9.11 0.54 10.66
CA ALA A 125 9.35 1.89 11.17
C ALA A 125 10.55 1.99 12.12
N ALA A 126 10.85 0.92 12.86
CA ALA A 126 11.94 0.88 13.84
C ALA A 126 13.34 0.73 13.22
N ARG A 127 13.46 0.47 11.92
CA ARG A 127 14.74 0.25 11.23
C ARG A 127 15.28 1.50 10.57
N ALA A 128 16.61 1.56 10.40
CA ALA A 128 17.23 2.56 9.54
C ALA A 128 16.90 2.29 8.05
N PRO A 129 16.63 3.34 7.24
CA PRO A 129 16.39 3.17 5.81
C PRO A 129 17.67 2.73 5.09
N ARG A 130 17.56 1.70 4.25
CA ARG A 130 18.59 1.28 3.28
C ARG A 130 18.29 1.92 1.92
N LEU A 131 19.21 2.74 1.45
CA LEU A 131 19.05 3.59 0.26
C LEU A 131 19.92 3.15 -0.94
N ASN A 132 20.28 1.87 -0.97
CA ASN A 132 21.23 1.29 -1.92
C ASN A 132 20.67 0.05 -2.65
N CYS A 133 19.35 -0.03 -2.80
CA CYS A 133 18.71 -1.09 -3.60
C CYS A 133 18.73 -0.78 -5.11
N PHE A 134 18.66 0.52 -5.45
CA PHE A 134 18.72 1.04 -6.83
C PHE A 134 17.72 0.43 -7.82
N GLY A 135 16.61 -0.14 -7.34
CA GLY A 135 15.60 -0.75 -8.20
C GLY A 135 16.05 -2.05 -8.87
N LEU A 136 17.17 -2.65 -8.42
CA LEU A 136 17.77 -3.81 -9.07
C LEU A 136 16.87 -5.07 -9.08
N HIS A 137 15.78 -5.09 -8.31
CA HIS A 137 14.79 -6.17 -8.41
C HIS A 137 14.16 -6.25 -9.80
N GLU A 138 13.87 -5.15 -10.50
CA GLU A 138 13.31 -5.20 -11.86
C GLU A 138 14.34 -5.78 -12.86
N TRP A 139 15.62 -5.51 -12.65
CA TRP A 139 16.72 -6.04 -13.45
C TRP A 139 16.90 -7.55 -13.21
N ALA A 140 16.86 -7.96 -11.95
CA ALA A 140 16.90 -9.36 -11.55
C ALA A 140 15.69 -10.18 -12.03
N MET A 141 14.54 -9.55 -12.32
CA MET A 141 13.37 -10.22 -12.88
C MET A 141 13.52 -10.58 -14.37
N VAL A 142 14.46 -9.97 -15.08
CA VAL A 142 14.73 -10.22 -16.51
C VAL A 142 16.14 -10.77 -16.79
N TYR A 143 16.99 -10.87 -15.77
CA TYR A 143 18.35 -11.38 -15.90
C TYR A 143 18.41 -12.76 -16.56
N ARG A 144 19.17 -12.87 -17.66
CA ARG A 144 19.32 -14.06 -18.51
C ARG A 144 17.99 -14.67 -18.97
N GLN A 145 16.93 -13.86 -19.08
CA GLN A 145 15.72 -14.27 -19.78
C GLN A 145 15.81 -13.93 -21.25
N LYS A 146 15.45 -14.89 -22.11
CA LYS A 146 15.17 -14.63 -23.51
C LYS A 146 13.93 -13.73 -23.62
N ALA A 147 13.95 -12.75 -24.53
CA ALA A 147 12.87 -11.77 -24.74
C ALA A 147 11.44 -12.34 -24.74
N GLU A 148 11.22 -13.56 -25.24
CA GLU A 148 9.92 -14.24 -25.30
C GLU A 148 9.28 -14.57 -23.93
N LYS A 149 10.05 -14.54 -22.84
CA LYS A 149 9.59 -14.88 -21.47
C LYS A 149 9.46 -13.68 -20.53
N VAL A 150 9.74 -12.46 -21.01
CA VAL A 150 9.74 -11.25 -20.19
C VAL A 150 8.31 -10.82 -19.85
N ARG A 151 8.03 -10.54 -18.58
CA ARG A 151 6.70 -10.14 -18.07
C ARG A 151 6.10 -8.92 -18.76
N HIS A 152 6.97 -8.00 -19.17
CA HIS A 152 6.64 -6.88 -20.02
C HIS A 152 7.11 -7.15 -21.45
N SER A 153 6.67 -8.25 -22.07
CA SER A 153 7.03 -8.60 -23.46
C SER A 153 6.66 -7.52 -24.50
N GLN A 154 5.89 -6.52 -24.09
CA GLN A 154 5.52 -5.35 -24.88
C GLN A 154 6.53 -4.19 -24.77
N LEU A 155 7.49 -4.26 -23.84
CA LEU A 155 8.51 -3.24 -23.62
C LEU A 155 9.88 -3.77 -24.01
N SER A 156 10.60 -3.00 -24.81
CA SER A 156 11.99 -3.27 -25.14
C SER A 156 12.90 -3.00 -23.94
N LEU A 157 14.03 -3.72 -23.86
CA LEU A 157 15.08 -3.41 -22.89
C LEU A 157 15.94 -2.26 -23.42
N ARG A 158 16.12 -1.21 -22.62
CA ARG A 158 16.84 0.01 -23.05
C ARG A 158 18.34 -0.20 -23.30
N LEU A 159 18.93 -1.23 -22.69
CA LEU A 159 20.34 -1.63 -22.88
C LEU A 159 20.48 -2.98 -23.64
N GLY A 160 19.39 -3.52 -24.16
CA GLY A 160 19.35 -4.91 -24.67
C GLY A 160 19.58 -5.96 -23.58
N GLU A 161 19.58 -7.23 -23.96
CA GLU A 161 19.78 -8.36 -23.04
C GLU A 161 21.18 -8.30 -22.39
N SER A 162 22.25 -8.24 -23.18
CA SER A 162 23.62 -8.25 -22.68
C SER A 162 23.96 -7.07 -21.77
N GLY A 163 23.46 -5.87 -22.08
CA GLY A 163 23.65 -4.69 -21.24
C GLY A 163 22.88 -4.77 -19.93
N THR A 164 21.68 -5.36 -19.95
CA THR A 164 20.88 -5.63 -18.73
C THR A 164 21.58 -6.64 -17.83
N ASP A 165 22.11 -7.71 -18.40
CA ASP A 165 22.85 -8.73 -17.67
C ASP A 165 24.13 -8.17 -17.04
N ALA A 166 24.88 -7.33 -17.78
CA ALA A 166 26.08 -6.68 -17.26
C ALA A 166 25.81 -5.78 -16.03
N VAL A 167 24.65 -5.11 -15.98
CA VAL A 167 24.24 -4.31 -14.80
C VAL A 167 23.97 -5.20 -13.59
N VAL A 168 23.28 -6.34 -13.80
CA VAL A 168 22.99 -7.31 -12.74
C VAL A 168 24.28 -7.94 -12.20
N GLU A 169 25.25 -8.22 -13.07
CA GLU A 169 26.52 -8.84 -12.71
C GLU A 169 27.51 -7.87 -12.05
N SER A 170 27.36 -6.56 -12.25
CA SER A 170 28.29 -5.53 -11.74
C SER A 170 27.85 -4.84 -10.46
N LEU A 171 26.61 -5.05 -10.00
CA LEU A 171 26.04 -4.39 -8.83
C LEU A 171 25.52 -5.38 -7.79
N ASP A 172 25.67 -5.04 -6.51
CA ASP A 172 25.16 -5.87 -5.42
C ASP A 172 23.63 -5.80 -5.32
N ILE A 173 22.95 -6.93 -5.51
CA ILE A 173 21.50 -7.01 -5.30
C ILE A 173 21.23 -7.24 -3.80
N ARG A 174 20.41 -6.36 -3.21
CA ARG A 174 20.11 -6.32 -1.76
C ARG A 174 18.61 -6.22 -1.48
N CYS A 175 17.79 -6.86 -2.32
CA CYS A 175 16.35 -6.80 -2.21
C CYS A 175 15.88 -7.59 -0.97
N GLY A 176 15.35 -6.88 0.03
CA GLY A 176 14.73 -7.48 1.22
C GLY A 176 13.22 -7.70 1.10
N HIS A 177 12.60 -7.27 0.01
CA HIS A 177 11.15 -7.30 -0.16
C HIS A 177 10.71 -8.58 -0.89
N TYR A 178 10.09 -9.50 -0.14
CA TYR A 178 9.68 -10.82 -0.64
C TYR A 178 8.80 -10.75 -1.90
N ASP A 179 7.86 -9.82 -1.93
CA ASP A 179 6.87 -9.70 -3.01
C ASP A 179 7.50 -9.25 -4.35
N ALA A 180 8.72 -8.68 -4.32
CA ALA A 180 9.57 -8.48 -5.50
C ALA A 180 10.50 -9.69 -5.72
N PHE A 181 11.19 -10.15 -4.67
CA PHE A 181 12.17 -11.24 -4.76
C PHE A 181 11.61 -12.53 -5.36
N ARG A 182 10.34 -12.89 -5.06
CA ARG A 182 9.71 -14.12 -5.58
C ARG A 182 9.61 -14.16 -7.12
N PHE A 183 9.84 -13.04 -7.79
CA PHE A 183 9.82 -12.93 -9.25
C PHE A 183 11.20 -12.94 -9.90
N PHE A 184 12.27 -13.01 -9.11
CA PHE A 184 13.63 -13.10 -9.65
C PHE A 184 13.76 -14.34 -10.51
N THR A 185 14.54 -14.21 -11.59
CA THR A 185 14.88 -15.35 -12.43
C THR A 185 15.70 -16.36 -11.62
N PRO A 186 15.62 -17.67 -11.92
CA PRO A 186 16.46 -18.66 -11.26
C PRO A 186 17.94 -18.29 -11.17
N PRO A 187 18.61 -17.75 -12.23
CA PRO A 187 20.00 -17.33 -12.13
C PRO A 187 20.23 -16.03 -11.34
N ALA A 188 19.23 -15.16 -11.18
CA ALA A 188 19.38 -13.92 -10.38
C ALA A 188 19.24 -14.14 -8.87
N ARG A 189 18.48 -15.16 -8.46
CA ARG A 189 18.26 -15.49 -7.04
C ARG A 189 19.54 -15.62 -6.22
N PRO A 190 20.57 -16.39 -6.62
CA PRO A 190 21.80 -16.51 -5.85
C PRO A 190 22.64 -15.22 -5.80
N LEU A 191 22.37 -14.23 -6.67
CA LEU A 191 23.07 -12.94 -6.67
C LEU A 191 22.49 -11.97 -5.64
N ASN A 192 21.30 -12.23 -5.10
CA ASN A 192 20.74 -11.42 -4.02
C ASN A 192 21.42 -11.79 -2.70
N SER A 193 22.01 -10.79 -2.04
CA SER A 193 22.64 -10.93 -0.72
C SER A 193 21.66 -11.37 0.38
N LEU A 194 20.36 -11.22 0.15
CA LEU A 194 19.29 -11.70 1.01
C LEU A 194 18.50 -12.79 0.28
N GLN A 195 17.86 -13.69 1.01
CA GLN A 195 16.96 -14.70 0.44
C GLN A 195 15.58 -14.59 1.09
N PRO A 196 14.84 -13.47 0.90
CA PRO A 196 13.59 -13.25 1.61
C PRO A 196 12.59 -14.37 1.36
N THR A 197 12.01 -14.88 2.44
CA THR A 197 10.81 -15.72 2.43
C THR A 197 9.58 -14.90 2.83
N ARG A 198 8.39 -15.51 2.75
CA ARG A 198 7.16 -14.85 3.18
C ARG A 198 7.13 -14.66 4.69
N GLU A 199 7.67 -15.64 5.41
CA GLU A 199 7.74 -15.72 6.85
C GLU A 199 8.66 -14.63 7.42
N GLU A 200 9.77 -14.34 6.74
CA GLU A 200 10.76 -13.32 7.12
C GLU A 200 10.37 -11.89 6.72
N GLN A 201 9.18 -11.66 6.14
CA GLN A 201 8.78 -10.35 5.65
C GLN A 201 8.86 -9.27 6.75
N VAL A 202 8.43 -9.61 7.97
CA VAL A 202 8.49 -8.71 9.14
C VAL A 202 9.94 -8.37 9.50
N ASP A 203 10.87 -9.31 9.32
CA ASP A 203 12.26 -9.18 9.71
C ASP A 203 13.10 -8.39 8.69
N LEU A 204 12.73 -8.45 7.41
CA LEU A 204 13.54 -7.92 6.30
C LEU A 204 13.04 -6.59 5.73
N GLU A 205 11.76 -6.26 5.84
CA GLU A 205 11.24 -4.99 5.34
C GLU A 205 11.82 -3.79 6.09
N GLN A 206 12.01 -2.70 5.35
CA GLN A 206 12.74 -1.52 5.82
C GLN A 206 12.18 -0.25 5.16
N PRO A 207 12.26 0.92 5.82
CA PRO A 207 11.45 2.09 5.44
C PRO A 207 11.94 2.81 4.18
N GLY A 208 13.17 2.54 3.73
CA GLY A 208 13.70 2.98 2.44
C GLY A 208 13.20 2.15 1.25
N CYS A 209 12.62 0.98 1.43
CA CYS A 209 12.19 0.14 0.30
C CYS A 209 11.02 0.81 -0.43
N LEU A 210 11.16 1.06 -1.74
CA LEU A 210 10.08 1.60 -2.56
C LEU A 210 8.82 0.74 -2.43
N HIS A 211 8.94 -0.58 -2.55
CA HIS A 211 7.79 -1.49 -2.51
C HIS A 211 7.14 -1.58 -1.13
N ALA A 212 7.90 -1.57 -0.04
CA ALA A 212 7.33 -1.51 1.31
C ALA A 212 6.54 -0.19 1.53
N ASN A 213 7.01 0.92 0.95
CA ASN A 213 6.29 2.21 0.98
C ASN A 213 5.06 2.21 0.06
N MET A 214 5.15 1.59 -1.11
CA MET A 214 4.04 1.42 -2.05
C MET A 214 2.94 0.53 -1.44
N ASP A 215 3.34 -0.51 -0.70
CA ASP A 215 2.48 -1.46 -0.02
C ASP A 215 1.66 -0.85 1.13
N LEU A 216 1.95 0.38 1.58
CA LEU A 216 1.04 1.08 2.50
C LEU A 216 -0.37 1.18 1.90
N PHE A 217 -0.49 1.32 0.57
CA PHE A 217 -1.77 1.22 -0.13
C PHE A 217 -2.41 -0.17 0.04
N LYS A 218 -1.62 -1.24 -0.13
CA LYS A 218 -2.05 -2.63 0.08
C LYS A 218 -2.61 -2.86 1.47
N TRP A 219 -1.91 -2.38 2.48
CA TRP A 219 -2.31 -2.55 3.86
C TRP A 219 -3.53 -1.70 4.22
N ALA A 220 -3.61 -0.46 3.70
CA ALA A 220 -4.79 0.39 3.88
C ALA A 220 -6.07 -0.28 3.34
N TYR A 221 -6.06 -0.77 2.09
CA TYR A 221 -7.29 -1.37 1.53
C TYR A 221 -7.64 -2.73 2.11
N LYS A 222 -6.65 -3.48 2.63
CA LYS A 222 -6.92 -4.75 3.34
C LYS A 222 -7.62 -4.54 4.68
N LEU A 223 -7.48 -3.35 5.25
CA LEU A 223 -8.12 -2.95 6.50
C LEU A 223 -9.39 -2.11 6.27
N SER A 224 -9.75 -1.80 5.02
CA SER A 224 -11.05 -1.20 4.70
C SER A 224 -12.21 -2.09 5.20
N PRO A 225 -13.31 -1.49 5.69
CA PRO A 225 -13.62 -0.05 5.71
C PRO A 225 -13.12 0.72 6.95
N PHE A 226 -12.30 0.12 7.82
CA PHE A 226 -11.89 0.70 9.10
C PHE A 226 -10.80 1.77 8.99
N ILE A 227 -10.15 1.86 7.83
CA ILE A 227 -9.23 2.94 7.49
C ILE A 227 -10.00 4.07 6.81
N PRO A 228 -9.86 5.34 7.25
CA PRO A 228 -10.43 6.48 6.55
C PRO A 228 -9.99 6.54 5.09
N SER A 229 -10.93 6.75 4.18
CA SER A 229 -10.67 6.75 2.74
C SER A 229 -9.62 7.79 2.32
N GLU A 230 -9.50 8.91 3.04
CA GLU A 230 -8.47 9.92 2.81
C GLU A 230 -7.06 9.35 3.02
N LEU A 231 -6.84 8.55 4.07
CA LEU A 231 -5.55 7.89 4.31
C LEU A 231 -5.25 6.84 3.25
N LEU A 232 -6.25 6.06 2.84
CA LEU A 232 -6.13 5.13 1.73
C LEU A 232 -5.75 5.86 0.44
N GLY A 233 -6.38 7.01 0.16
CA GLY A 233 -6.08 7.87 -0.98
C GLY A 233 -4.68 8.49 -0.93
N ASP A 234 -4.19 8.86 0.26
CA ASP A 234 -2.81 9.32 0.46
C ASP A 234 -1.80 8.21 0.15
N CYS A 235 -2.05 7.00 0.63
CA CYS A 235 -1.22 5.85 0.34
C CYS A 235 -1.24 5.49 -1.15
N PHE A 236 -2.40 5.56 -1.79
CA PHE A 236 -2.54 5.31 -3.24
C PHE A 236 -1.77 6.34 -4.07
N ALA A 237 -1.90 7.64 -3.76
CA ALA A 237 -1.18 8.69 -4.47
C ALA A 237 0.33 8.51 -4.34
N LEU A 238 0.83 8.19 -3.14
CA LEU A 238 2.24 7.89 -2.93
C LEU A 238 2.68 6.64 -3.73
N ALA A 239 1.84 5.61 -3.79
CA ALA A 239 2.12 4.40 -4.56
C ALA A 239 2.22 4.68 -6.06
N VAL A 240 1.43 5.61 -6.61
CA VAL A 240 1.54 6.06 -8.01
C VAL A 240 2.92 6.65 -8.29
N GLU A 241 3.36 7.59 -7.46
CA GLU A 241 4.64 8.27 -7.63
C GLU A 241 5.84 7.32 -7.45
N ILE A 242 5.75 6.41 -6.48
CA ILE A 242 6.77 5.38 -6.28
C ILE A 242 6.84 4.44 -7.48
N ARG A 243 5.69 4.01 -8.03
CA ARG A 243 5.66 3.10 -9.19
C ARG A 243 6.26 3.77 -10.43
N GLU A 244 6.09 5.08 -10.59
CA GLU A 244 6.77 5.82 -11.64
C GLU A 244 8.30 5.74 -11.48
N LEU A 245 8.84 6.06 -10.30
CA LEU A 245 10.29 5.97 -10.07
C LEU A 245 10.81 4.54 -10.28
N ASP A 246 10.11 3.54 -9.76
CA ASP A 246 10.43 2.11 -9.90
C ASP A 246 10.57 1.72 -11.39
N MET A 247 9.62 2.16 -12.21
CA MET A 247 9.64 1.89 -13.64
C MET A 247 10.68 2.72 -14.40
N ARG A 248 10.91 3.99 -14.03
CA ARG A 248 11.95 4.82 -14.64
C ARG A 248 13.36 4.27 -14.38
N ALA A 249 13.59 3.65 -13.22
CA ALA A 249 14.85 3.02 -12.86
C ALA A 249 15.02 1.58 -13.39
N SER A 250 13.98 1.02 -13.99
CA SER A 250 13.95 -0.34 -14.51
C SER A 250 14.80 -0.51 -15.80
N PRO A 251 15.00 -1.74 -16.30
CA PRO A 251 15.70 -1.97 -17.56
C PRO A 251 14.82 -1.69 -18.80
N TYR A 252 13.53 -1.38 -18.62
CA TYR A 252 12.59 -1.18 -19.71
C TYR A 252 12.70 0.21 -20.33
N ASP A 253 12.55 0.29 -21.65
CA ASP A 253 12.33 1.55 -22.35
C ASP A 253 10.86 1.96 -22.26
N LEU A 254 10.63 3.15 -21.66
CA LEU A 254 9.30 3.73 -21.43
C LEU A 254 9.11 5.04 -22.20
N SER A 255 10.01 5.38 -23.12
CA SER A 255 9.97 6.62 -23.89
C SER A 255 8.67 6.77 -24.68
N GLY A 256 8.13 5.67 -25.23
CA GLY A 256 6.82 5.64 -25.89
C GLY A 256 5.62 5.95 -24.99
N PHE A 257 5.81 5.96 -23.67
CA PHE A 257 4.81 6.35 -22.67
C PHE A 257 5.13 7.70 -22.01
N GLY A 258 6.12 8.45 -22.52
CA GLY A 258 6.48 9.78 -22.04
C GLY A 258 7.36 9.79 -20.79
N TYR A 259 7.96 8.67 -20.39
CA TYR A 259 8.83 8.60 -19.22
C TYR A 259 10.31 8.67 -19.60
N THR A 260 11.06 9.54 -18.94
CA THR A 260 12.52 9.59 -19.02
C THR A 260 13.14 8.58 -18.05
N ALA A 261 14.00 7.71 -18.57
CA ALA A 261 14.73 6.73 -17.78
C ALA A 261 15.62 7.40 -16.71
N LEU A 262 15.75 6.72 -15.57
CA LEU A 262 16.70 7.03 -14.51
C LEU A 262 17.84 5.98 -14.57
N PRO A 263 18.99 6.31 -15.17
CA PRO A 263 20.00 5.31 -15.52
C PRO A 263 20.86 4.86 -14.32
N ILE A 264 20.35 3.88 -13.55
CA ILE A 264 21.02 3.33 -12.36
C ILE A 264 22.29 2.52 -12.64
N GLU A 265 22.59 2.21 -13.90
CA GLU A 265 23.90 1.70 -14.33
C GLU A 265 25.00 2.75 -14.14
N THR A 266 24.65 4.03 -14.12
CA THR A 266 25.58 5.14 -13.87
C THR A 266 25.63 5.51 -12.39
N ALA A 267 26.77 6.02 -11.92
CA ALA A 267 26.90 6.52 -10.56
C ALA A 267 25.96 7.71 -10.28
N HIS A 268 25.76 8.58 -11.28
CA HIS A 268 24.85 9.71 -11.18
C HIS A 268 23.40 9.27 -10.99
N GLY A 269 22.91 8.34 -11.82
CA GLY A 269 21.55 7.81 -11.70
C GLY A 269 21.30 7.08 -10.38
N ARG A 270 22.31 6.37 -9.84
CA ARG A 270 22.22 5.80 -8.48
C ARG A 270 22.12 6.85 -7.38
N ALA A 271 22.87 7.95 -7.50
CA ALA A 271 22.78 9.06 -6.53
C ALA A 271 21.40 9.75 -6.60
N GLU A 272 20.86 9.95 -7.80
CA GLU A 272 19.50 10.46 -7.99
C GLU A 272 18.44 9.50 -7.43
N TYR A 273 18.56 8.20 -7.69
CA TYR A 273 17.67 7.18 -7.12
C TYR A 273 17.70 7.22 -5.59
N ALA A 274 18.88 7.25 -4.98
CA ALA A 274 19.03 7.27 -3.52
C ALA A 274 18.38 8.51 -2.89
N ARG A 275 18.49 9.69 -3.53
CA ARG A 275 17.81 10.92 -3.09
C ARG A 275 16.29 10.77 -3.16
N ALA A 276 15.75 10.27 -4.27
CA ALA A 276 14.31 10.07 -4.43
C ALA A 276 13.78 9.00 -3.47
N GLN A 277 14.55 7.92 -3.25
CA GLN A 277 14.23 6.86 -2.30
C GLN A 277 14.17 7.40 -0.85
N ALA A 278 15.13 8.25 -0.47
CA ALA A 278 15.11 8.92 0.83
C ALA A 278 13.85 9.79 0.99
N GLU A 279 13.49 10.54 -0.06
CA GLU A 279 12.30 11.38 -0.06
C GLU A 279 11.01 10.57 0.14
N PHE A 280 10.86 9.47 -0.61
CA PHE A 280 9.71 8.58 -0.45
C PHE A 280 9.66 7.96 0.95
N ALA A 281 10.80 7.60 1.55
CA ALA A 281 10.84 7.13 2.92
C ALA A 281 10.32 8.17 3.93
N ARG A 282 10.72 9.44 3.77
CA ARG A 282 10.22 10.55 4.62
C ARG A 282 8.72 10.77 4.46
N ARG A 283 8.21 10.76 3.23
CA ARG A 283 6.78 10.95 2.93
C ARG A 283 5.92 9.76 3.36
N ALA A 284 6.44 8.54 3.31
CA ALA A 284 5.76 7.34 3.75
C ALA A 284 5.67 7.22 5.29
N ALA A 285 6.62 7.81 6.02
CA ALA A 285 6.67 7.73 7.48
C ALA A 285 5.36 8.18 8.17
N PRO A 286 4.79 9.37 7.92
CA PRO A 286 3.54 9.77 8.56
C PRO A 286 2.34 8.90 8.14
N LEU A 287 2.31 8.39 6.90
CA LEU A 287 1.25 7.48 6.46
C LEU A 287 1.31 6.14 7.20
N ARG A 288 2.53 5.61 7.36
CA ARG A 288 2.79 4.40 8.15
C ARG A 288 2.37 4.58 9.60
N SER A 289 2.75 5.70 10.24
CA SER A 289 2.36 6.00 11.62
C SER A 289 0.84 6.08 11.80
N ARG A 290 0.11 6.70 10.85
CA ARG A 290 -1.35 6.73 10.88
C ARG A 290 -1.98 5.34 10.72
N LEU A 291 -1.44 4.50 9.83
CA LEU A 291 -1.91 3.11 9.69
C LEU A 291 -1.65 2.28 10.96
N ILE A 292 -0.49 2.45 11.61
CA ILE A 292 -0.17 1.83 12.90
C ILE A 292 -1.19 2.26 13.96
N ALA A 293 -1.50 3.56 14.06
CA ALA A 293 -2.48 4.08 15.01
C ALA A 293 -3.87 3.45 14.79
N HIS A 294 -4.34 3.37 13.54
CA HIS A 294 -5.61 2.71 13.25
C HIS A 294 -5.59 1.20 13.54
N CYS A 295 -4.48 0.50 13.30
CA CYS A 295 -4.35 -0.89 13.73
C CYS A 295 -4.51 -1.04 15.25
N HIS A 296 -3.90 -0.15 16.04
CA HIS A 296 -4.07 -0.13 17.50
C HIS A 296 -5.51 0.15 17.92
N GLU A 297 -6.18 1.13 17.29
CA GLU A 297 -7.60 1.45 17.55
C GLU A 297 -8.52 0.26 17.25
N ILE A 298 -8.33 -0.37 16.09
CA ILE A 298 -9.08 -1.54 15.66
C ILE A 298 -8.89 -2.70 16.66
N LEU A 299 -7.65 -3.00 17.05
CA LEU A 299 -7.34 -4.11 17.95
C LEU A 299 -7.76 -3.82 19.40
N SER A 300 -7.79 -2.56 19.81
CA SER A 300 -8.27 -2.16 21.13
C SER A 300 -9.80 -2.21 21.21
N GLY A 301 -10.50 -1.77 20.16
CA GLY A 301 -11.96 -1.86 20.05
C GLY A 301 -12.46 -3.29 20.19
N VAL A 302 -11.73 -4.27 19.63
CA VAL A 302 -12.05 -5.71 19.76
C VAL A 302 -11.96 -6.18 21.22
N ARG A 303 -10.98 -5.71 22.00
CA ARG A 303 -10.80 -6.12 23.41
C ARG A 303 -11.96 -5.67 24.30
N THR A 304 -12.54 -4.50 24.01
CA THR A 304 -13.67 -3.97 24.77
C THR A 304 -14.95 -4.80 24.59
N PHE A 305 -15.09 -5.56 23.50
CA PHE A 305 -16.26 -6.43 23.26
C PHE A 305 -16.10 -7.84 23.83
N THR A 306 -14.87 -8.37 23.92
CA THR A 306 -14.63 -9.70 24.51
C THR A 306 -14.77 -9.71 26.03
N ASP A 307 -14.49 -8.60 26.70
CA ASP A 307 -14.72 -8.48 28.16
C ASP A 307 -16.20 -8.28 28.52
N ASN A 308 -17.02 -7.77 27.59
CA ASN A 308 -18.48 -7.60 27.79
C ASN A 308 -19.31 -8.84 27.41
N SER A 309 -18.69 -9.95 27.03
CA SER A 309 -19.39 -11.22 26.70
C SER A 309 -19.34 -12.28 27.81
N HIS A 310 -18.83 -11.92 28.99
CA HIS A 310 -18.92 -12.72 30.22
C HIS A 310 -19.38 -11.86 31.40
N ASN A 311 -20.65 -11.46 31.40
CA ASN A 311 -21.40 -11.20 32.64
C ASN A 311 -22.90 -11.37 32.39
#